data_AF-A0AAW9IVB2-F1
#
_entry.id   AF-A0AAW9IVB2-F1
#
_cell.length_a   1.000
_cell.length_b   1.000
_cell.length_c   1.000
_cell.angle_alpha   90.00
_cell.angle_beta   90.00
_cell.angle_gamma   90.00
#
_symmetry.space_group_name_H-M   'P 1'
#
loop_
_entity.id
_entity.type
_entity.pdbx_description
1 polymer ?
#
loop_
_entity_poly.entity_id
_entity_poly.type
_entity_poly.pdbx_seq_one_letter_code
_entity_poly.pdbx_strand_id
1 'polypeptide(L)'
;MATINWFPGHMKKTQREIKENLKLVDAIIEIRDARIPRSSANPDIDKLCEGKPRVILLNKSDLSEAKVTKMWMNHLSSENVKVIEVNCLSGKGLNQIKPTLD
;
A
#
# COMPACT_ATOMS: atom_id res chain seq x y z
N MET A 1 34.33 -9.64 -4.92
CA MET A 1 33.08 -8.96 -5.32
C MET A 1 32.36 -8.60 -4.03
N ALA A 2 32.39 -7.33 -3.61
CA ALA A 2 31.85 -6.91 -2.32
C ALA A 2 30.32 -6.91 -2.36
N THR A 3 29.69 -7.71 -1.49
CA THR A 3 28.24 -7.74 -1.28
C THR A 3 27.82 -6.40 -0.68
N ILE A 4 27.05 -5.61 -1.43
CA ILE A 4 26.51 -4.35 -0.93
C ILE A 4 25.49 -4.68 0.16
N ASN A 5 25.82 -4.34 1.41
CA ASN A 5 25.00 -4.66 2.56
C ASN A 5 24.01 -3.51 2.83
N TRP A 6 22.85 -3.55 2.19
CA TRP A 6 21.78 -2.58 2.36
C TRP A 6 21.05 -2.77 3.71
N PHE A 7 21.63 -2.30 4.83
CA PHE A 7 20.88 -1.95 6.05
C PHE A 7 20.38 -3.09 6.99
N PRO A 8 21.27 -3.88 7.64
CA PRO A 8 20.81 -4.94 8.57
C PRO A 8 20.05 -4.41 9.80
N GLY A 9 20.44 -3.23 10.33
CA GLY A 9 19.86 -2.68 11.56
C GLY A 9 18.57 -1.88 11.34
N HIS A 10 18.55 -0.99 10.34
CA HIS A 10 17.43 -0.08 10.13
C HIS A 10 16.19 -0.81 9.60
N MET A 11 16.33 -1.71 8.62
CA MET A 11 15.19 -2.47 8.10
C MET A 11 14.55 -3.33 9.20
N LYS A 12 15.36 -4.01 10.02
CA LYS A 12 14.88 -4.81 11.15
C LYS A 12 14.18 -3.95 12.20
N LYS A 13 14.71 -2.75 12.48
CA LYS A 13 14.07 -1.78 13.38
C LYS A 13 12.73 -1.32 12.83
N THR A 14 12.65 -0.91 11.56
CA THR A 14 11.40 -0.47 10.92
C THR A 14 10.37 -1.59 10.86
N GLN A 15 10.75 -2.80 10.50
CA GLN A 15 9.84 -3.96 10.52
C GLN A 15 9.29 -4.21 11.93
N ARG A 16 10.11 -4.08 12.97
CA ARG A 16 9.66 -4.21 14.36
C ARG A 16 8.67 -3.10 14.74
N GLU A 17 8.97 -1.85 14.39
CA GLU A 17 8.10 -0.69 14.65
C GLU A 17 6.75 -0.84 13.93
N ILE A 18 6.75 -1.27 12.67
CA ILE A 18 5.52 -1.57 11.94
C ILE A 18 4.71 -2.64 12.68
N LYS A 19 5.32 -3.76 13.08
CA LYS A 19 4.62 -4.83 13.80
C LYS A 19 4.00 -4.37 15.12
N GLU A 20 4.69 -3.52 15.88
CA GLU A 20 4.12 -2.98 17.12
C GLU A 20 2.97 -2.01 16.84
N ASN A 21 3.12 -1.12 15.86
CA ASN A 21 2.06 -0.17 15.49
C ASN A 21 0.81 -0.87 14.94
N LEU A 22 0.99 -1.99 14.22
CA LEU A 22 -0.13 -2.77 13.69
C LEU A 22 -1.06 -3.30 14.79
N LYS A 23 -0.55 -3.54 16.00
CA LYS A 23 -1.39 -3.98 17.14
C LYS A 23 -2.32 -2.88 17.66
N LEU A 24 -2.02 -1.61 17.34
CA LEU A 24 -2.72 -0.43 17.85
C LEU A 24 -3.79 0.10 16.89
N VAL A 25 -3.95 -0.50 15.72
CA VAL A 25 -4.85 -0.03 14.66
C VAL A 25 -5.78 -1.13 14.18
N ASP A 26 -6.98 -0.75 13.77
CA ASP A 26 -8.00 -1.68 13.28
C ASP A 26 -7.84 -2.03 11.79
N ALA A 27 -7.30 -1.10 11.01
CA ALA A 27 -7.11 -1.24 9.57
C ALA A 27 -5.81 -0.57 9.09
N ILE A 28 -5.40 -0.89 7.87
CA ILE A 28 -4.12 -0.48 7.29
C ILE A 28 -4.37 0.28 5.99
N ILE A 29 -3.71 1.42 5.83
CA ILE A 29 -3.66 2.16 4.56
C ILE A 29 -2.26 1.97 3.97
N GLU A 30 -2.18 1.28 2.83
CA GLU A 30 -0.94 1.08 2.09
C GLU A 30 -0.92 2.02 0.88
N ILE A 31 0.10 2.87 0.76
CA ILE A 31 0.22 3.80 -0.38
C ILE A 31 1.21 3.24 -1.40
N ARG A 32 0.77 3.11 -2.65
CA ARG A 32 1.60 2.70 -3.80
C ARG A 32 1.56 3.75 -4.90
N ASP A 33 2.54 3.71 -5.80
CA ASP A 33 2.56 4.59 -6.98
C ASP A 33 1.75 3.92 -8.11
N ALA A 34 0.70 4.58 -8.60
CA ALA A 34 -0.21 4.05 -9.61
C ALA A 34 0.49 3.71 -10.94
N ARG A 35 1.65 4.32 -11.22
CA ARG A 35 2.44 4.05 -12.43
C ARG A 35 3.15 2.68 -12.39
N ILE A 36 3.45 2.19 -11.18
CA ILE A 36 4.18 0.94 -10.96
C ILE A 36 3.63 0.17 -9.73
N PRO A 37 2.33 -0.22 -9.71
CA PRO A 37 1.66 -0.71 -8.49
C PRO A 37 2.31 -1.94 -7.86
N ARG A 38 2.92 -2.82 -8.67
CA ARG A 38 3.65 -3.98 -8.18
C ARG A 38 5.04 -3.62 -7.68
N SER A 39 5.80 -2.82 -8.44
CA SER A 39 7.21 -2.55 -8.13
C SER A 39 7.39 -1.57 -6.97
N SER A 40 6.41 -0.70 -6.71
CA SER A 40 6.45 0.18 -5.53
C SER A 40 5.99 -0.50 -4.23
N ALA A 41 5.53 -1.74 -4.29
CA ALA A 41 5.10 -2.48 -3.11
C ALA A 41 6.31 -2.96 -2.29
N ASN A 42 6.18 -2.95 -0.97
CA ASN A 42 7.17 -3.60 -0.11
C ASN A 42 6.95 -5.13 -0.18
N PRO A 43 7.98 -5.95 -0.50
CA PRO A 43 7.83 -7.39 -0.65
C PRO A 43 7.36 -8.12 0.62
N ASP A 44 7.59 -7.54 1.80
CA ASP A 44 7.19 -8.13 3.08
C ASP A 44 5.80 -7.67 3.55
N ILE A 45 5.17 -6.72 2.85
CA ILE A 45 3.98 -6.02 3.38
C ILE A 45 2.79 -6.95 3.57
N ASP A 46 2.60 -7.91 2.66
CA ASP A 46 1.49 -8.86 2.74
C ASP A 46 1.60 -9.74 3.99
N LYS A 47 2.83 -10.15 4.33
CA LYS A 47 3.12 -10.92 5.55
C LYS A 47 3.02 -10.07 6.81
N LEU A 48 3.44 -8.80 6.75
CA LEU A 48 3.38 -7.90 7.89
C LEU A 48 1.94 -7.53 8.24
N CYS A 49 1.09 -7.35 7.23
CA CYS A 49 -0.28 -6.87 7.35
C CYS A 49 -1.33 -8.00 7.41
N GLU A 50 -0.90 -9.25 7.49
CA GLU A 50 -1.78 -10.41 7.50
C GLU A 50 -2.82 -10.33 8.63
N GLY A 51 -4.07 -10.68 8.30
CA GLY A 51 -5.18 -10.73 9.27
C GLY A 51 -5.83 -9.39 9.61
N LYS A 52 -5.47 -8.28 8.94
CA LYS A 52 -6.12 -6.97 9.12
C LYS A 52 -6.72 -6.45 7.81
N PRO A 53 -7.89 -5.79 7.85
CA PRO A 53 -8.43 -5.08 6.70
C PRO A 53 -7.42 -4.07 6.15
N ARG A 54 -7.24 -4.06 4.83
CA ARG A 54 -6.26 -3.22 4.15
C ARG A 54 -6.87 -2.46 2.98
N VAL A 55 -6.56 -1.18 2.89
CA VAL A 55 -6.87 -0.33 1.73
C VAL A 55 -5.58 0.09 1.06
N ILE A 56 -5.40 -0.32 -0.20
CA ILE A 56 -4.30 0.11 -1.05
C ILE A 56 -4.73 1.39 -1.79
N LEU A 57 -3.97 2.46 -1.60
CA LEU A 57 -4.10 3.71 -2.35
C LEU A 57 -3.14 3.68 -3.53
N LEU A 58 -3.66 3.60 -4.75
CA LEU A 58 -2.88 3.84 -5.97
C LEU A 58 -2.78 5.36 -6.17
N ASN A 59 -1.76 5.97 -5.57
CA ASN A 59 -1.53 7.41 -5.59
C ASN A 59 -0.89 7.87 -6.91
N LYS A 60 -1.03 9.16 -7.23
CA LYS A 60 -0.63 9.79 -8.50
C LYS A 60 -1.39 9.18 -9.68
N SER A 61 -2.67 8.87 -9.49
CA SER A 61 -3.48 8.23 -10.53
C SER A 61 -3.60 9.07 -11.81
N ASP A 62 -3.48 10.39 -11.70
CA ASP A 62 -3.41 11.35 -12.81
C ASP A 62 -2.20 11.15 -13.74
N LEU A 63 -1.13 10.53 -13.24
CA LEU A 63 0.08 10.23 -14.03
C LEU A 63 0.07 8.80 -14.59
N SER A 64 -1.02 8.06 -14.40
CA SER A 64 -1.16 6.66 -14.80
C SER A 64 -2.31 6.50 -15.80
N GLU A 65 -2.24 5.49 -16.67
CA GLU A 65 -3.33 5.20 -17.59
C GLU A 65 -4.53 4.61 -16.83
N ALA A 66 -5.67 5.31 -16.85
CA ALA A 66 -6.85 4.94 -16.07
C ALA A 66 -7.34 3.50 -16.31
N LYS A 67 -7.23 2.98 -17.55
CA LYS A 67 -7.62 1.60 -17.86
C LYS A 67 -6.69 0.59 -17.17
N VAL A 68 -5.38 0.82 -17.22
CA VAL A 68 -4.37 -0.03 -16.58
C VAL A 68 -4.48 0.06 -15.06
N THR A 69 -4.70 1.25 -14.51
CA THR A 69 -4.93 1.45 -13.07
C THR A 69 -6.14 0.66 -12.59
N LYS A 70 -7.26 0.68 -13.32
CA LYS A 70 -8.44 -0.15 -13.01
C LYS A 70 -8.15 -1.65 -13.09
N MET A 71 -7.34 -2.10 -14.05
CA MET A 71 -6.91 -3.50 -14.10
C MET A 71 -6.10 -3.89 -12.85
N TRP A 72 -5.19 -3.02 -12.40
CA TRP A 72 -4.45 -3.22 -11.16
C TRP A 72 -5.33 -3.18 -9.93
N MET A 73 -6.31 -2.27 -9.86
CA MET A 73 -7.29 -2.24 -8.77
C MET A 73 -8.01 -3.58 -8.65
N ASN A 74 -8.49 -4.13 -9.76
CA ASN A 74 -9.16 -5.43 -9.77
C ASN A 74 -8.21 -6.58 -9.39
N HIS A 75 -6.98 -6.56 -9.90
CA HIS A 75 -5.98 -7.60 -9.62
C HIS A 75 -5.52 -7.63 -8.16
N LEU A 76 -5.38 -6.46 -7.54
CA LEU A 76 -4.92 -6.31 -6.16
C LEU A 76 -6.05 -6.41 -5.12
N SER A 77 -7.30 -6.27 -5.56
CA SER A 77 -8.47 -6.39 -4.68
C SER A 77 -8.70 -7.85 -4.29
N SER A 78 -9.06 -8.06 -3.03
CA SER A 78 -9.48 -9.35 -2.49
C SER A 78 -10.57 -9.15 -1.43
N GLU A 79 -10.93 -10.21 -0.71
CA GLU A 79 -11.93 -10.11 0.37
C GLU A 79 -11.50 -9.09 1.44
N ASN A 80 -10.25 -9.14 1.88
CA ASN A 80 -9.70 -8.30 2.95
C ASN A 80 -8.87 -7.11 2.45
N VAL A 81 -8.69 -6.98 1.13
CA VAL A 81 -7.93 -5.90 0.51
C VAL A 81 -8.79 -5.13 -0.47
N LYS A 82 -9.01 -3.85 -0.20
CA LYS A 82 -9.67 -2.93 -1.14
C LYS A 82 -8.64 -2.02 -1.78
N VAL A 83 -8.93 -1.55 -2.98
CA VAL A 83 -8.00 -0.69 -3.73
C VAL A 83 -8.77 0.51 -4.26
N ILE A 84 -8.23 1.71 -4.05
CA ILE A 84 -8.77 2.94 -4.61
C ILE A 84 -7.66 3.73 -5.29
N GLU A 85 -7.98 4.38 -6.41
CA GLU A 85 -7.08 5.32 -7.06
C GLU A 85 -7.24 6.72 -6.45
N VAL A 86 -6.12 7.39 -6.18
CA VAL A 86 -6.13 8.71 -5.55
C VAL A 86 -5.09 9.62 -6.18
N ASN A 87 -5.30 10.92 -6.03
CA ASN A 87 -4.26 11.92 -6.16
C ASN A 87 -4.21 12.71 -4.84
N CYS A 88 -3.19 12.42 -4.03
CA CYS A 88 -3.04 13.04 -2.71
C CYS A 88 -2.68 14.53 -2.76
N LEU A 89 -2.21 15.06 -3.91
CA LEU A 89 -1.91 16.50 -4.06
C LEU A 89 -3.18 17.32 -4.30
N SER A 90 -4.07 16.82 -5.16
CA SER A 90 -5.37 17.45 -5.47
C SER A 90 -6.48 17.08 -4.48
N GLY A 91 -6.27 16.03 -3.68
CA GLY A 91 -7.28 15.45 -2.79
C GLY A 91 -8.30 14.54 -3.49
N LYS A 92 -8.20 14.36 -4.82
CA LYS A 92 -9.11 13.49 -5.57
C LYS A 92 -9.06 12.05 -5.05
N GLY A 93 -10.22 11.48 -4.75
CA GLY A 93 -10.39 10.09 -4.31
C GLY A 93 -10.20 9.86 -2.81
N LEU A 94 -9.67 10.83 -2.05
CA LEU A 94 -9.44 10.65 -0.60
C LEU A 94 -10.75 10.52 0.19
N ASN A 95 -11.84 11.09 -0.31
CA ASN A 95 -13.17 10.95 0.28
C ASN A 95 -13.71 9.51 0.21
N GLN A 96 -13.12 8.63 -0.61
CA GLN A 96 -13.50 7.22 -0.70
C GLN A 96 -12.85 6.35 0.38
N ILE A 97 -11.84 6.85 1.11
CA ILE A 97 -11.11 6.05 2.11
C ILE A 97 -12.07 5.55 3.20
N LYS A 98 -12.86 6.45 3.80
CA LYS A 98 -13.77 6.09 4.88
C LYS A 98 -14.87 5.10 4.42
N PRO A 99 -15.62 5.36 3.33
CA PRO A 99 -16.59 4.40 2.80
C PRO A 99 -16.02 3.03 2.40
N THR A 100 -14.71 2.93 2.17
CA THR A 100 -14.05 1.66 1.82
C THR A 100 -13.69 0.83 3.05
N LEU A 101 -13.63 1.46 4.23
CA LEU A 101 -13.30 0.83 5.51
C LEU A 101 -14.54 0.48 6.36
N ASP A 102 -15.67 1.14 6.10
CA ASP A 102 -16.98 0.88 6.72
C ASP A 102 -17.65 -0.37 6.09
#